data_AF-A0A1F9UI07-F1
#
_entry.id   AF-A0A1F9UI07-F1
#
_cell.length_a   1.000
_cell.length_b   1.000
_cell.length_c   1.000
_cell.angle_alpha   90.00
_cell.angle_beta   90.00
_cell.angle_gamma   90.00
#
_symmetry.space_group_name_H-M   'P 1'
#
loop_
_entity.id
_entity.type
_entity.pdbx_description
1 polymer ?
#
loop_
_entity_poly.entity_id
_entity_poly.type
_entity_poly.pdbx_seq_one_letter_code
_entity_poly.pdbx_strand_id
1 'polypeptide(L)' 'METRSAPIAVSPSLGGSLPLSFISEALDRVSVVSSVYHDNNQHAPNENLRLKNLWDSMEIFAALIARIGHLWPANSIKP' A
#
# COMPACT_ATOMS: atom_id res chain seq x y z
N MET A 1 0.03 -18.34 -10.89
CA MET A 1 0.19 -16.97 -10.39
C MET A 1 1.65 -16.78 -10.09
N GLU A 2 2.39 -16.17 -11.01
CA GLU A 2 3.83 -16.05 -10.91
C GLU A 2 4.15 -14.78 -10.12
N THR A 3 4.31 -14.93 -8.81
CA THR A 3 4.82 -13.86 -7.95
C THR A 3 6.25 -13.58 -8.38
N ARG A 4 6.45 -12.56 -9.22
CA ARG A 4 7.81 -12.13 -9.60
C ARG A 4 8.57 -11.77 -8.33
N SER A 5 9.72 -12.40 -8.11
CA SER A 5 10.65 -12.19 -6.97
C SER A 5 11.35 -10.84 -6.99
N ALA A 6 10.73 -9.80 -7.57
CA ALA A 6 11.27 -8.45 -7.48
C ALA A 6 11.20 -8.01 -6.01
N PRO A 7 12.27 -7.43 -5.44
CA PRO A 7 12.26 -6.99 -4.06
C PRO A 7 11.19 -5.91 -3.85
N ILE A 8 10.38 -6.08 -2.80
CA ILE A 8 9.41 -5.08 -2.38
C ILE A 8 10.20 -3.90 -1.81
N ALA A 9 10.03 -2.72 -2.42
CA ALA A 9 10.57 -1.50 -1.87
C ALA A 9 9.73 -1.06 -0.65
N VAL A 10 10.32 -1.06 0.53
CA VAL A 10 9.70 -0.58 1.77
C VAL A 10 10.36 0.74 2.13
N SER A 11 9.57 1.80 2.21
CA SER A 11 10.02 3.11 2.67
C SER A 11 9.45 3.38 4.07
N PRO A 12 10.25 3.93 5.01
CA PRO A 12 9.76 4.29 6.34
C PRO A 12 8.75 5.47 6.29
N SER A 13 8.76 6.25 5.21
CA SER A 13 7.84 7.36 5.00
C SER A 13 7.49 7.55 3.52
N LEU A 14 6.40 8.26 3.25
CA LEU A 14 6.04 8.73 1.91
C LEU A 14 6.42 10.21 1.79
N GLY A 15 6.82 10.65 0.60
CA GLY A 15 7.19 12.05 0.34
C GLY A 15 6.02 13.04 0.34
N GLY A 16 4.79 12.56 0.51
CA GLY A 16 3.57 13.37 0.56
C GLY A 16 2.84 13.23 1.89
N SER A 17 2.03 14.23 2.22
CA SER A 17 1.21 14.22 3.43
C SER A 17 -0.08 13.45 3.21
N LEU A 18 -0.35 12.52 4.11
CA LEU A 18 -1.64 11.86 4.29
C LEU A 18 -2.07 12.07 5.75
N PRO A 19 -3.37 12.07 6.09
CA PRO A 19 -3.85 12.21 7.47
C PRO A 19 -3.61 10.93 8.30
N LEU A 20 -2.44 10.30 8.16
CA LEU A 20 -2.13 9.01 8.79
C LEU A 20 -1.98 9.13 10.30
N SER A 21 -1.60 10.30 10.82
CA SER A 21 -1.48 10.53 12.28
C SER A 21 -2.79 10.25 13.02
N PHE A 22 -3.91 10.73 12.48
CA PHE A 22 -5.25 10.50 13.06
C PHE A 22 -5.65 9.02 12.97
N ILE A 23 -5.31 8.35 11.87
CA ILE A 23 -5.60 6.93 11.67
C ILE A 23 -4.75 6.07 12.61
N SER A 24 -3.46 6.38 12.74
CA SER A 24 -2.54 5.67 13.64
C SER A 24 -2.90 5.89 15.10
N GLU A 25 -3.38 7.07 15.50
CA GLU A 25 -3.86 7.32 16.85
C GLU A 25 -5.08 6.47 17.19
N ALA A 26 -6.02 6.34 16.25
CA ALA A 26 -7.25 5.58 16.46
C ALA A 26 -7.08 4.06 16.41
N LEU A 27 -6.14 3.55 15.59
CA LEU A 27 -6.02 2.12 15.27
C LEU A 27 -4.68 1.50 15.70
N ASP A 28 -3.77 2.29 16.25
CA ASP A 28 -2.37 1.95 16.60
C ASP A 28 -1.53 1.42 15.41
N ARG A 29 -2.11 1.41 14.20
CA ARG A 29 -1.62 0.68 13.05
C ARG A 29 -2.07 1.33 11.76
N VAL A 30 -1.14 1.51 10.84
CA VAL A 30 -1.44 1.99 9.49
C VAL A 30 -0.47 1.38 8.48
N SER A 31 -0.98 1.05 7.31
CA SER A 31 -0.17 0.59 6.19
C SER A 31 -0.72 1.21 4.92
N VAL A 32 0.18 1.71 4.08
CA VAL A 32 -0.17 2.33 2.80
C VAL A 32 0.48 1.52 1.68
N VAL A 33 -0.32 1.16 0.68
CA VAL A 33 0.12 0.41 -0.50
C VAL A 33 -0.08 1.30 -1.71
N SER A 34 1.00 1.61 -2.42
CA SER A 34 0.93 2.40 -3.65
C SER A 34 0.55 1.51 -4.83
N SER A 35 -0.38 2.00 -5.65
CA SER A 35 -0.78 1.39 -6.93
C SER A 35 -0.16 2.09 -8.14
N VAL A 36 0.66 3.11 -7.91
CA VAL A 36 1.22 4.00 -8.93
C VAL A 36 2.74 4.04 -8.81
N TYR A 37 3.40 4.48 -9.88
CA TYR A 37 4.86 4.56 -9.94
C TYR A 37 5.33 6.02 -10.04
N HIS A 38 6.64 6.25 -9.89
CA HIS A 38 7.23 7.60 -9.80
C HIS A 38 6.97 8.52 -11.01
N ASP A 39 6.53 7.96 -12.14
CA ASP A 39 6.24 8.65 -13.42
C ASP A 39 4.76 8.97 -13.62
N ASN A 40 3.92 8.83 -12.58
CA ASN A 40 2.48 9.07 -12.67
C ASN A 40 2.10 10.55 -12.85
N ASN A 41 3.04 11.50 -12.66
CA ASN A 41 2.79 12.95 -12.67
C ASN A 41 1.64 13.40 -11.75
N GLN A 42 1.57 12.86 -10.54
CA GLN A 42 0.53 13.23 -9.58
C GLN A 42 0.46 14.75 -9.34
N HIS A 43 -0.73 15.35 -9.49
CA HIS A 43 -0.97 16.81 -9.39
C HIS A 43 -0.23 17.67 -10.44
N ALA A 44 0.11 17.09 -11.59
CA ALA A 44 0.75 17.79 -12.70
C ALA A 44 0.12 17.40 -14.05
N PRO A 45 0.37 18.17 -15.14
CA PRO A 45 -0.11 17.78 -16.47
C PRO A 45 0.39 16.40 -16.89
N ASN A 46 -0.43 15.69 -17.66
CA ASN A 46 -0.19 14.30 -18.08
C ASN A 46 -0.09 13.31 -16.91
N GLU A 47 -0.91 13.52 -15.87
CA GLU A 47 -1.17 12.54 -14.82
C GLU A 47 -1.64 11.22 -15.45
N ASN A 48 -1.02 10.10 -15.08
CA ASN A 48 -1.23 8.82 -15.74
C ASN A 48 -1.13 7.61 -14.80
N LEU A 49 -1.69 6.49 -15.27
CA LEU A 49 -1.64 5.19 -14.63
C LEU A 49 -1.31 4.11 -15.65
N ARG A 50 -0.30 3.28 -15.36
CA ARG A 50 -0.01 2.08 -16.16
C ARG A 50 -1.07 1.03 -15.91
N LEU A 51 -1.68 0.47 -16.96
CA LEU A 51 -2.70 -0.58 -16.83
C LEU A 51 -2.20 -1.79 -16.05
N LYS A 52 -0.95 -2.19 -16.23
CA LYS A 52 -0.38 -3.29 -15.45
C LYS A 52 -0.40 -2.99 -13.94
N ASN A 53 -0.04 -1.76 -13.54
CA ASN A 53 -0.05 -1.39 -12.13
C ASN A 53 -1.48 -1.42 -11.56
N LEU A 54 -2.49 -1.06 -12.35
CA LEU A 54 -3.89 -1.20 -11.94
C LEU A 54 -4.23 -2.66 -11.64
N TRP A 55 -3.97 -3.57 -12.58
CA TRP A 55 -4.27 -5.00 -12.43
C TRP A 55 -3.48 -5.65 -11.30
N ASP A 56 -2.17 -5.41 -11.24
CA ASP A 56 -1.31 -5.93 -10.17
C ASP A 56 -1.79 -5.42 -8.79
N SER A 57 -2.21 -4.16 -8.71
CA SER A 57 -2.73 -3.60 -7.45
C SER A 57 -4.03 -4.26 -7.02
N MET A 58 -4.93 -4.55 -7.97
CA MET A 58 -6.15 -5.30 -7.65
C MET A 58 -5.83 -6.67 -7.04
N GLU A 59 -4.85 -7.39 -7.60
CA GLU A 59 -4.38 -8.67 -7.05
C GLU A 59 -3.78 -8.51 -5.65
N ILE A 60 -2.94 -7.49 -5.44
CA ILE A 60 -2.33 -7.18 -4.14
C ILE A 60 -3.40 -6.85 -3.10
N PHE A 61 -4.33 -5.95 -3.41
CA PHE A 61 -5.42 -5.57 -2.49
C PHE A 61 -6.34 -6.77 -2.20
N ALA A 62 -6.67 -7.59 -3.20
CA ALA A 62 -7.44 -8.82 -2.97
C ALA A 62 -6.72 -9.78 -2.03
N ALA A 63 -5.41 -10.00 -2.24
CA ALA A 63 -4.60 -10.86 -1.38
C ALA A 63 -4.51 -10.31 0.05
N LEU A 64 -4.31 -9.01 0.21
CA LEU A 64 -4.30 -8.36 1.51
C LEU A 64 -5.65 -8.52 2.21
N ILE A 65 -6.76 -8.12 1.59
CA ILE A 65 -8.08 -8.19 2.23
C ILE A 65 -8.42 -9.65 2.60
N ALA A 66 -8.10 -10.62 1.74
CA ALA A 66 -8.39 -12.03 2.01
C ALA A 66 -7.50 -12.65 3.10
N ARG A 67 -6.27 -12.16 3.31
CA ARG A 67 -5.27 -12.82 4.17
C ARG A 67 -4.74 -11.99 5.33
N ILE A 68 -4.97 -10.68 5.37
CA ILE A 68 -4.35 -9.77 6.34
C ILE A 68 -4.69 -10.16 7.77
N GLY A 69 -5.92 -10.62 8.06
CA GLY A 69 -6.29 -11.09 9.40
C GLY A 69 -5.51 -12.31 9.90
N HIS A 70 -5.02 -13.16 8.99
CA HIS A 70 -4.20 -14.33 9.35
C HIS A 70 -2.72 -13.94 9.57
N LEU A 71 -2.22 -12.98 8.78
CA LEU A 71 -0.83 -12.52 8.83
C LEU A 71 -0.61 -11.44 9.91
N TRP A 72 -1.69 -10.79 10.33
CA TRP A 72 -1.71 -9.69 11.26
C TRP A 72 -2.85 -9.88 12.27
N PRO A 73 -2.74 -10.87 13.18
CA PRO A 73 -3.82 -11.17 14.10
C PRO A 73 -4.01 -10.03 15.11
N ALA A 74 -5.26 -9.77 15.52
CA ALA A 74 -5.63 -8.67 16.43
C ALA A 74 -4.82 -8.67 17.74
N ASN A 75 -4.41 -9.85 18.21
CA ASN A 75 -3.65 -10.03 19.46
C ASN A 75 -2.16 -9.65 19.32
N SER A 76 -1.71 -9.26 18.12
CA SER A 76 -0.33 -8.81 17.87
C SER A 76 -0.08 -7.39 18.37
N ILE A 77 -1.10 -6.70 18.86
CA ILE A 77 -1.01 -5.39 19.52
C ILE A 77 -0.38 -5.63 20.88
N LYS A 78 0.91 -5.30 21.03
CA LYS A 78 1.50 -5.19 22.36
C LYS A 78 0.94 -3.92 23.00
N PRO A 79 0.60 -3.95 24.30
CA PRO A 79 0.19 -2.75 25.02
C PRO A 79 1.30 -1.69 25.03
#